data_AF-X1IQI7-F1
#
_entry.id   AF-X1IQI7-F1
#
_cell.length_a   1.000
_cell.length_b   1.000
_cell.length_c   1.000
_cell.angle_alpha   90.00
_cell.angle_beta   90.00
_cell.angle_gamma   90.00
#
_symmetry.space_group_name_H-M   'P 1'
#
loop_
_entity.id
_entity.type
_entity.pdbx_description
1 polymer ?
#
loop_
_entity_poly.entity_id
_entity_poly.type
_entity_poly.pdbx_seq_one_letter_code
_entity_poly.pdbx_strand_id
1 'polypeptide(L)' 'MGFFTKGITLPQKSTQLSLELIDTPLPKKVILPVQQYLGEPATPTVAVGDKVKVGEVIATGEGAHTLPLHATISG' A
#
# COMPACT_ATOMS: atom_id res chain seq x y z
N MET A 1 15.68 -28.36 -19.72
CA MET A 1 15.85 -27.12 -18.92
C MET A 1 15.97 -25.95 -19.88
N GLY A 2 14.86 -25.27 -20.21
CA GLY A 2 14.86 -24.20 -21.22
C GLY A 2 15.15 -22.85 -20.56
N PHE A 3 16.26 -22.22 -20.94
CA PHE A 3 16.59 -20.87 -20.48
C PHE A 3 15.79 -19.84 -21.30
N PHE A 4 14.95 -19.04 -20.63
CA PHE A 4 14.35 -17.85 -21.22
C PHE A 4 15.40 -16.73 -21.28
N THR A 5 16.01 -16.50 -22.44
CA THR A 5 17.08 -15.49 -22.63
C THR A 5 16.64 -14.22 -23.35
N LYS A 6 15.34 -14.02 -23.59
CA LYS A 6 14.85 -12.84 -24.34
C LYS A 6 13.69 -12.16 -23.60
N GLY A 7 14.04 -11.28 -22.67
CA GLY A 7 13.10 -10.28 -22.14
C GLY A 7 12.83 -9.18 -23.17
N ILE A 8 11.71 -8.48 -23.04
CA ILE A 8 11.41 -7.27 -23.81
C ILE A 8 11.88 -6.06 -23.01
N THR A 9 12.79 -5.26 -23.57
CA THR A 9 13.20 -3.99 -22.96
C THR A 9 12.15 -2.94 -23.33
N LEU A 10 11.38 -2.47 -22.34
CA LEU A 10 10.47 -1.36 -22.54
C LEU A 10 11.28 -0.06 -22.68
N PRO A 11 10.97 0.81 -23.66
CA PRO A 11 11.61 2.11 -23.76
C PRO A 11 11.28 2.93 -22.51
N GLN A 12 12.31 3.38 -21.78
CA GLN A 12 12.11 4.28 -20.64
C GLN A 12 11.71 5.66 -21.14
N LYS A 13 10.41 5.93 -21.13
CA LYS A 13 9.89 7.28 -21.41
C LYS A 13 9.97 8.09 -20.12
N SER A 14 11.01 8.92 -19.99
CA SER A 14 11.10 9.94 -18.95
C SER A 14 9.97 10.94 -19.18
N THR A 15 8.84 10.71 -18.53
CA THR A 15 7.69 11.61 -18.59
C THR A 15 7.91 12.65 -17.49
N GLN A 16 8.90 13.53 -17.68
CA GLN A 16 9.04 14.70 -16.83
C GLN A 16 8.01 15.73 -17.27
N LEU A 17 6.76 15.53 -16.85
CA LEU A 17 5.71 16.53 -16.98
C LEU A 17 5.92 17.55 -15.86
N SER A 18 6.27 18.79 -16.23
CA SER A 18 6.15 19.92 -15.30
C SER A 18 4.67 20.22 -15.11
N LEU A 19 4.03 19.49 -14.21
CA LEU A 19 2.65 19.71 -13.81
C LEU A 19 2.63 20.72 -12.67
N GLU A 20 1.69 21.65 -12.72
CA GLU A 20 1.37 22.51 -11.59
C GLU A 20 0.77 21.66 -10.46
N LEU A 21 1.21 21.90 -9.23
CA LEU A 21 0.63 21.26 -8.06
C LEU A 21 -0.78 21.83 -7.85
N ILE A 22 -1.76 20.93 -7.68
CA ILE A 22 -3.14 21.30 -7.38
C ILE A 22 -3.55 20.70 -6.04
N ASP A 23 -4.38 21.42 -5.30
CA ASP A 23 -5.02 20.88 -4.11
C ASP A 23 -6.10 19.87 -4.51
N THR A 24 -6.05 18.68 -3.90
CA THR A 24 -7.03 17.63 -4.13
C THR A 24 -7.73 17.25 -2.82
N PRO A 25 -9.05 17.05 -2.84
CA PRO A 25 -9.77 16.64 -1.64
C PRO A 25 -9.36 15.23 -1.22
N LEU A 26 -9.47 14.93 0.08
CA LEU A 26 -9.25 13.57 0.59
C LEU A 26 -10.22 12.57 -0.07
N PRO A 27 -9.76 11.34 -0.35
CA PRO A 27 -10.62 10.29 -0.90
C PRO A 27 -11.68 9.86 0.12
N LYS A 28 -12.89 9.57 -0.36
CA LYS A 28 -14.01 9.09 0.50
C LYS A 28 -13.82 7.68 1.05
N LYS A 29 -12.98 6.87 0.39
CA LYS A 29 -12.69 5.49 0.75
C LYS A 29 -11.30 5.11 0.24
N VAL A 30 -10.59 4.35 1.04
CA VAL A 30 -9.31 3.74 0.68
C VAL A 30 -9.39 2.23 0.91
N ILE A 31 -8.59 1.47 0.16
CA ILE A 31 -8.43 0.03 0.34
C ILE A 31 -6.95 -0.20 0.59
N LEU A 32 -6.62 -0.70 1.78
CA LEU A 32 -5.27 -1.00 2.18
C LEU A 32 -5.09 -2.52 2.21
N PRO A 33 -4.32 -3.12 1.29
CA PRO A 33 -4.04 -4.55 1.32
C PRO A 33 -3.26 -4.90 2.59
N VAL A 34 -3.65 -5.98 3.26
CA VAL A 34 -2.93 -6.49 4.44
C VAL A 34 -1.62 -7.21 4.08
N GLN A 35 -1.49 -7.67 2.84
CA GLN A 35 -0.25 -8.24 2.29
C GLN A 35 0.56 -7.12 1.62
N GLN A 36 1.48 -6.50 2.36
CA GLN A 36 2.36 -5.44 1.81
C GLN A 36 3.83 -5.83 1.78
N TYR A 37 4.19 -6.89 2.51
CA TYR A 37 5.56 -7.35 2.67
C TYR A 37 5.66 -8.86 2.43
N LEU A 38 6.89 -9.38 2.44
CA LEU A 38 7.18 -10.81 2.27
C LEU A 38 6.90 -11.57 3.57
N GLY A 39 6.16 -12.67 3.46
CA GLY A 39 5.77 -13.49 4.61
C GLY A 39 4.26 -13.46 4.84
N GLU A 40 3.86 -13.74 6.08
CA GLU A 40 2.44 -13.84 6.44
C GLU A 40 1.74 -12.46 6.40
N PRO A 41 0.47 -12.40 5.94
CA PRO A 41 -0.30 -11.17 5.94
C PRO A 41 -0.48 -10.60 7.36
N ALA A 42 -0.59 -9.28 7.46
CA ALA A 42 -0.96 -8.65 8.72
C ALA A 42 -2.41 -9.03 9.12
N THR A 43 -2.63 -9.25 10.40
CA THR A 43 -3.96 -9.53 10.96
C THR A 43 -4.63 -8.21 11.37
N PRO A 44 -5.89 -7.94 10.95
CA PRO A 44 -6.61 -6.74 11.37
C PRO A 44 -6.72 -6.61 12.89
N THR A 45 -6.46 -5.41 13.41
CA THR A 45 -6.63 -5.05 14.84
C THR A 45 -7.93 -4.33 15.12
N VAL A 46 -8.73 -4.05 14.08
CA VAL A 46 -10.01 -3.35 14.13
C VAL A 46 -11.12 -4.20 13.52
N ALA A 47 -12.36 -3.95 13.92
CA ALA A 47 -13.54 -4.62 13.42
C ALA A 47 -14.31 -3.75 12.41
N VAL A 48 -15.22 -4.38 11.66
CA VAL A 48 -16.10 -3.67 10.75
C VAL A 48 -17.01 -2.71 11.54
N GLY A 49 -16.95 -1.42 11.18
CA GLY A 49 -17.74 -0.37 11.82
C GLY A 49 -16.95 0.47 12.83
N ASP A 50 -15.73 0.06 13.18
CA ASP A 50 -14.85 0.86 14.02
C ASP A 50 -14.42 2.14 13.29
N LYS A 51 -14.38 3.25 14.03
CA LYS A 51 -13.84 4.51 13.55
C LYS A 51 -12.37 4.61 13.92
N VAL A 52 -11.53 4.92 12.95
CA VAL A 52 -10.08 5.02 13.12
C VAL A 52 -9.59 6.41 12.76
N LYS A 53 -8.52 6.85 13.42
CA LYS A 53 -7.85 8.11 13.06
C LYS A 53 -6.69 7.84 12.11
N VAL A 54 -6.34 8.87 11.34
CA VAL A 54 -5.12 8.83 10.52
C VAL A 54 -3.90 8.49 11.39
N GLY A 55 -3.09 7.53 10.94
CA GLY A 55 -1.93 7.04 11.67
C GLY A 55 -2.23 5.96 12.72
N GLU A 56 -3.50 5.63 12.98
CA GLU A 56 -3.87 4.55 13.89
C GLU A 56 -3.56 3.17 13.29
N VAL A 57 -3.11 2.22 14.12
CA VAL A 57 -2.79 0.85 13.70
C VAL A 57 -4.07 0.08 13.43
N ILE A 58 -4.25 -0.41 12.20
CA ILE A 58 -5.44 -1.15 11.76
C ILE A 58 -5.16 -2.62 11.43
N ALA A 59 -3.89 -3.00 11.28
CA ALA A 59 -3.49 -4.41 11.21
C ALA A 59 -2.04 -4.58 11.70
N THR A 60 -1.75 -5.73 12.30
CA THR A 60 -0.40 -6.10 12.77
C THR A 60 -0.10 -7.54 12.39
N GLY A 61 1.13 -7.82 11.97
CA GLY A 61 1.61 -9.20 11.81
C GLY A 61 2.30 -9.70 13.07
N GLU A 62 2.48 -11.02 13.14
CA GLU A 62 3.28 -11.68 14.19
C GLU A 62 4.66 -12.05 13.67
N GLY A 63 5.70 -11.85 14.50
CA GLY A 63 7.07 -12.26 14.21
C GLY A 63 8.01 -11.10 13.86
N ALA A 64 9.27 -11.45 13.57
CA ALA A 64 10.36 -10.46 13.42
C ALA A 64 10.36 -9.71 12.08
N HIS A 65 9.61 -10.17 11.08
CA HIS A 65 9.62 -9.64 9.71
C HIS A 65 8.26 -9.05 9.30
N THR A 66 7.52 -8.54 10.28
CA THR A 66 6.20 -7.94 10.05
C THR A 66 6.21 -6.46 10.40
N LEU A 67 5.33 -5.69 9.75
CA LEU A 67 5.19 -4.25 10.00
C LEU A 67 3.72 -3.92 10.29
N PRO A 68 3.45 -2.97 11.21
CA PRO A 68 2.10 -2.48 11.44
C PRO A 68 1.58 -1.70 10.23
N LEU A 69 0.32 -1.93 9.89
CA LEU A 69 -0.41 -1.16 8.88
C LEU A 69 -1.20 -0.06 9.57
N HIS A 70 -1.02 1.18 9.13
CA HIS A 70 -1.71 2.35 9.67
C HIS A 70 -2.81 2.86 8.72
N ALA A 71 -3.86 3.43 9.29
CA ALA A 71 -4.92 4.11 8.53
C ALA A 71 -4.36 5.35 7.81
N THR A 72 -4.57 5.44 6.49
CA THR A 72 -4.10 6.58 5.67
C THR A 72 -5.05 7.78 5.71
N ILE A 73 -6.30 7.58 6.13
CA ILE A 73 -7.30 8.62 6.35
C ILE A 73 -8.08 8.31 7.64
N SER A 74 -8.71 9.32 8.23
CA SER A 74 -9.65 9.10 9.35
C SER A 74 -11.03 8.77 8.80
N GLY A 75 -11.75 7.84 9.43
CA GLY A 75 -13.05 7.37 8.96
C GLY A 75 -13.67 6.33 9.88
#